data_AF-A0A328N407-F1
#
_entry.id   AF-A0A328N407-F1
#
_cell.length_a   1.000
_cell.length_b   1.000
_cell.length_c   1.000
_cell.angle_alpha   90.00
_cell.angle_beta   90.00
_cell.angle_gamma   90.00
#
_symmetry.space_group_name_H-M   'P 1'
#
loop_
_entity.id
_entity.type
_entity.pdbx_description
1 polymer ?
#
loop_
_entity_poly.entity_id
_entity_poly.type
_entity_poly.pdbx_seq_one_letter_code
_entity_poly.pdbx_strand_id
1 'polypeptide(L)'
;MVLTVAALAGCGAPPGLGEPTSVPTHTAAPTPSGPSTPPATPPTTAPSLGTVTPTPDAGLVATACRNGPTGQRVLQLLRGRAGVLPANVRVQVRTGPLCAGDWQFTVLTVTGHEELQVVTRGEPGSPVLVTAGTDVCTIEVRAASPAGIRALACDAGPANGPGA
;
A
#
# COMPACT_ATOMS: atom_id res chain seq x y z
N MET A 1 -46.76 17.30 33.40
CA MET A 1 -45.29 17.17 33.40
C MET A 1 -44.81 17.48 31.99
N VAL A 2 -44.47 18.72 31.61
CA VAL A 2 -43.31 19.57 31.95
C VAL A 2 -41.98 19.08 31.35
N LEU A 3 -41.55 19.84 30.31
CA LEU A 3 -40.20 20.27 29.90
C LEU A 3 -39.23 19.19 29.33
N THR A 4 -38.40 19.42 28.30
CA THR A 4 -37.69 20.65 27.83
C THR A 4 -37.09 20.47 26.43
N VAL A 5 -36.96 21.58 25.69
CA VAL A 5 -36.15 21.77 24.46
C VAL A 5 -34.68 21.99 24.83
N ALA A 6 -33.74 21.51 24.02
CA ALA A 6 -32.40 22.10 23.89
C ALA A 6 -31.78 21.81 22.51
N ALA A 7 -31.63 22.87 21.70
CA ALA A 7 -30.76 22.91 20.52
C ALA A 7 -29.45 23.61 20.92
N LEU A 8 -28.30 23.02 20.62
CA LEU A 8 -27.00 23.70 20.69
C LEU A 8 -26.10 23.28 19.53
N ALA A 9 -25.65 24.30 18.80
CA ALA A 9 -24.77 24.27 17.65
C ALA A 9 -23.40 23.66 17.96
N GLY A 10 -22.82 22.95 16.99
CA GLY A 10 -21.46 22.45 17.02
C GLY A 10 -20.67 22.91 15.79
N CYS A 11 -20.31 24.20 15.73
CA CYS A 11 -19.16 24.65 14.97
C CYS A 11 -17.99 24.78 15.96
N GLY A 12 -16.94 23.96 15.79
CA GLY A 12 -15.73 24.01 16.61
C GLY A 12 -14.51 23.74 15.75
N ALA A 13 -13.79 24.80 15.37
CA ALA A 13 -12.49 24.72 14.72
C ALA A 13 -11.41 24.28 15.73
N PRO A 14 -10.43 23.45 15.35
CA PRO A 14 -9.35 23.03 16.23
C PRO A 14 -8.32 24.15 16.46
N PRO A 15 -8.03 24.56 17.71
CA PRO A 15 -6.92 25.44 18.03
C PRO A 15 -5.65 24.63 18.28
N GLY A 16 -4.52 25.04 17.67
CA GLY A 16 -3.25 24.33 17.87
C GLY A 16 -2.03 24.94 17.17
N LEU A 17 -1.94 26.28 17.11
CA LEU A 17 -0.67 26.97 16.87
C LEU A 17 -0.13 27.39 18.24
N GLY A 18 0.70 26.53 18.84
CA GLY A 18 1.46 26.87 20.04
C GLY A 18 2.78 27.51 19.64
N GLU A 19 2.85 28.84 19.75
CA GLU A 19 4.09 29.62 19.68
C GLU A 19 4.93 29.46 20.97
N PRO A 20 6.26 29.60 20.88
CA PRO A 20 7.20 29.24 21.95
C PRO A 20 7.16 30.23 23.13
N THR A 21 7.05 29.70 24.35
CA THR A 21 7.23 30.48 25.60
C THR A 21 8.68 30.49 26.08
N SER A 22 9.08 31.66 26.53
CA SER A 22 10.42 32.15 26.84
C SER A 22 10.98 31.74 28.23
N VAL A 23 12.30 31.45 28.24
CA VAL A 23 13.36 31.87 29.18
C VAL A 23 13.28 31.58 30.70
N PRO A 24 14.39 31.05 31.27
CA PRO A 24 14.89 31.52 32.57
C PRO A 24 16.21 32.31 32.43
N THR A 25 16.24 33.45 33.13
CA THR A 25 17.37 34.38 33.27
C THR A 25 18.50 33.75 34.09
N HIS A 26 19.71 33.69 33.52
CA HIS A 26 20.94 33.54 34.29
C HIS A 26 21.86 34.73 34.03
N THR A 27 22.11 35.51 35.08
CA THR A 27 23.12 36.58 35.12
C THR A 27 24.51 35.95 35.17
N ALA A 28 25.35 36.22 34.17
CA ALA A 28 26.79 36.00 34.23
C ALA A 28 27.53 37.13 33.50
N ALA A 29 28.60 37.63 34.13
CA ALA A 29 29.37 38.81 33.75
C ALA A 29 30.09 38.70 32.39
N PRO A 30 30.39 39.82 31.69
CA PRO A 30 31.14 39.79 30.45
C PRO A 30 32.61 39.42 30.72
N THR A 31 33.05 38.30 30.14
CA THR A 31 34.48 37.94 30.03
C THR A 31 34.91 38.24 28.59
N PRO A 32 36.06 38.90 28.34
CA PRO A 32 36.48 39.24 26.98
C PRO A 32 36.79 37.98 26.15
N SER A 33 36.17 37.86 24.99
CA SER A 33 36.39 36.78 24.03
C SER A 33 37.76 36.90 23.36
N GLY A 34 38.64 35.93 23.59
CA GLY A 34 39.80 35.68 22.73
C GLY A 34 39.38 35.04 21.40
N PRO A 35 40.22 35.11 20.35
CA PRO A 35 39.90 34.50 19.06
C PRO A 35 39.91 32.96 19.16
N SER A 36 38.74 32.33 18.96
CA SER A 36 38.62 30.88 18.84
C SER A 36 38.84 30.44 17.39
N THR A 37 39.88 29.66 17.16
CA THR A 37 40.16 28.99 15.89
C THR A 37 39.27 27.74 15.75
N PRO A 38 38.55 27.53 14.64
CA PRO A 38 37.73 26.34 14.46
C PRO A 38 38.59 25.07 14.24
N PRO A 39 38.22 23.91 14.80
CA PRO A 39 38.90 22.65 14.51
C PRO A 39 38.64 22.17 13.07
N ALA A 40 39.71 21.73 12.39
CA ALA A 40 39.62 21.11 11.07
C ALA A 40 39.03 19.69 11.18
N THR A 41 37.95 19.42 10.45
CA THR A 41 37.34 18.10 10.32
C THR A 41 38.06 17.30 9.22
N PRO A 42 38.41 16.01 9.44
CA PRO A 42 39.00 15.18 8.38
C PRO A 42 37.95 14.84 7.30
N PRO A 43 38.35 14.63 6.03
CA PRO A 43 37.42 14.28 4.97
C PRO A 43 36.90 12.85 5.15
N THR A 44 35.59 12.70 5.32
CA THR A 44 34.90 11.41 5.23
C THR A 44 34.99 10.89 3.80
N THR A 45 35.71 9.77 3.60
CA THR A 45 35.70 9.03 2.34
C THR A 45 34.33 8.38 2.14
N ALA A 46 33.59 8.81 1.13
CA ALA A 46 32.34 8.16 0.75
C ALA A 46 32.62 6.73 0.23
N PRO A 47 31.89 5.69 0.69
CA PRO A 47 32.03 4.36 0.12
C PRO A 47 31.63 4.39 -1.36
N SER A 48 32.43 3.75 -2.20
CA SER A 48 32.14 3.58 -3.63
C SER A 48 30.80 2.86 -3.78
N LEU A 49 29.83 3.53 -4.39
CA LEU A 49 28.59 2.92 -4.87
C LEU A 49 28.98 1.94 -5.99
N GLY A 50 29.13 0.67 -5.64
CA GLY A 50 29.30 -0.40 -6.60
C GLY A 50 28.20 -0.31 -7.66
N THR A 51 28.59 -0.44 -8.93
CA THR A 51 27.67 -0.46 -10.07
C THR A 51 26.66 -1.58 -9.87
N VAL A 52 25.43 -1.23 -9.47
CA VAL A 52 24.31 -2.18 -9.39
C VAL A 52 23.93 -2.50 -10.83
N THR A 53 24.33 -3.68 -11.32
CA THR A 53 23.78 -4.22 -12.55
C THR A 53 22.29 -4.49 -12.31
N PRO A 54 21.36 -3.88 -13.05
CA PRO A 54 19.93 -4.16 -12.86
C PRO A 54 19.68 -5.61 -13.26
N THR A 55 19.56 -6.48 -12.28
CA THR A 55 18.92 -7.77 -12.48
C THR A 55 17.45 -7.49 -12.79
N PRO A 56 16.82 -8.14 -13.80
CA PRO A 56 15.39 -8.05 -13.99
C PRO A 56 14.71 -8.53 -12.72
N ASP A 57 14.29 -7.58 -11.90
CA ASP A 57 13.77 -7.85 -10.59
C ASP A 57 12.32 -8.28 -10.75
N ALA A 58 12.10 -9.59 -10.55
CA ALA A 58 10.81 -10.24 -10.81
C ALA A 58 9.65 -9.64 -9.99
N GLY A 59 9.93 -8.76 -9.02
CA GLY A 59 8.95 -8.06 -8.20
C GLY A 59 8.59 -6.65 -8.66
N LEU A 60 9.35 -6.04 -9.59
CA LEU A 60 9.15 -4.64 -9.98
C LEU A 60 7.92 -4.43 -10.87
N VAL A 61 7.66 -5.38 -11.77
CA VAL A 61 6.55 -5.32 -12.72
C VAL A 61 5.78 -6.63 -12.69
N ALA A 62 4.46 -6.55 -12.55
CA ALA A 62 3.61 -7.71 -12.68
C ALA A 62 3.38 -8.03 -14.17
N THR A 63 3.67 -9.26 -14.58
CA THR A 63 3.54 -9.71 -15.97
C THR A 63 2.69 -10.98 -16.05
N ALA A 64 2.20 -11.33 -17.24
CA ALA A 64 1.44 -12.57 -17.40
C ALA A 64 2.24 -13.76 -16.86
N CYS A 65 1.62 -14.52 -15.95
CA CYS A 65 2.26 -15.65 -15.31
C CYS A 65 2.67 -16.71 -16.35
N ARG A 66 3.99 -16.90 -16.54
CA ARG A 66 4.53 -17.99 -17.39
C ARG A 66 4.35 -19.37 -16.76
N ASN A 67 4.67 -19.47 -15.47
CA ASN A 67 4.61 -20.69 -14.66
C ASN A 67 3.83 -20.45 -13.36
N GLY A 68 2.73 -19.68 -13.43
CA GLY A 68 1.91 -19.32 -12.27
C GLY A 68 0.59 -20.05 -12.20
N PRO A 69 -0.26 -19.74 -11.19
CA PRO A 69 -1.60 -20.31 -11.12
C PRO A 69 -2.39 -19.95 -12.39
N THR A 70 -3.28 -20.83 -12.81
CA THR A 70 -4.21 -20.53 -13.90
C THR A 70 -5.42 -19.75 -13.37
N GLY A 71 -6.10 -19.00 -14.24
CA GLY A 71 -7.34 -18.32 -13.85
C GLY A 71 -8.41 -19.29 -13.31
N GLN A 72 -8.48 -20.51 -13.86
CA GLN A 72 -9.37 -21.56 -13.34
C GLN A 72 -8.98 -22.01 -11.92
N ARG A 73 -7.69 -22.08 -11.60
CA ARG A 73 -7.23 -22.42 -10.24
C ARG A 73 -7.63 -21.34 -9.24
N VAL A 74 -7.52 -20.06 -9.62
CA VAL A 74 -8.01 -18.92 -8.82
C VAL A 74 -9.53 -19.00 -8.63
N LEU A 75 -10.30 -19.31 -9.67
CA LEU A 75 -11.76 -19.48 -9.56
C LEU A 75 -12.16 -20.63 -8.63
N GLN A 76 -11.46 -21.77 -8.69
CA GLN A 76 -11.68 -22.89 -7.78
C GLN A 76 -11.40 -22.52 -6.33
N LEU A 77 -10.31 -21.78 -6.09
CA LEU A 77 -10.00 -21.23 -4.78
C LEU A 77 -11.16 -20.38 -4.24
N LEU A 78 -11.62 -19.42 -5.04
CA LEU A 78 -12.65 -18.46 -4.64
C LEU A 78 -14.01 -19.11 -4.36
N ARG A 79 -14.40 -20.13 -5.13
CA ARG A 79 -15.65 -20.88 -4.92
C ARG A 79 -15.56 -21.92 -3.81
N GLY A 80 -14.38 -22.46 -3.59
CA GLY A 80 -14.13 -23.49 -2.59
C GLY A 80 -13.71 -22.85 -1.27
N ARG A 81 -12.45 -23.09 -0.90
CA ARG A 81 -11.94 -22.81 0.44
C ARG A 81 -12.03 -21.35 0.88
N ALA A 82 -12.05 -20.39 -0.04
CA ALA A 82 -12.13 -18.98 0.32
C ALA A 82 -13.57 -18.48 0.49
N GLY A 83 -14.57 -19.19 -0.04
CA GLY A 83 -15.99 -18.82 0.11
C GLY A 83 -16.37 -17.44 -0.44
N VAL A 84 -15.60 -16.87 -1.36
CA VAL A 84 -15.82 -15.53 -1.93
C VAL A 84 -16.88 -15.55 -3.02
N LEU A 85 -16.87 -16.59 -3.87
CA LEU A 85 -17.77 -16.72 -5.00
C LEU A 85 -18.82 -17.81 -4.75
N PRO A 86 -20.11 -17.54 -5.00
CA PRO A 86 -21.12 -18.59 -5.00
C PRO A 86 -20.86 -19.59 -6.14
N ALA A 87 -21.23 -20.86 -5.93
CA ALA A 87 -21.02 -21.92 -6.92
C ALA A 87 -21.73 -21.67 -8.26
N ASN A 88 -22.87 -20.97 -8.23
CA ASN A 88 -23.78 -20.83 -9.38
C ASN A 88 -23.61 -19.51 -10.17
N VAL A 89 -22.65 -18.66 -9.79
CA VAL A 89 -22.42 -17.38 -10.47
C VAL A 89 -21.47 -17.57 -11.65
N ARG A 90 -21.83 -16.98 -12.80
CA ARG A 90 -20.98 -16.94 -13.99
C ARG A 90 -19.87 -15.91 -13.77
N VAL A 91 -18.64 -16.37 -13.91
CA VAL A 91 -17.44 -15.56 -13.71
C VAL A 91 -16.49 -15.78 -14.89
N GLN A 92 -15.90 -14.70 -15.38
CA GLN A 92 -14.89 -14.71 -16.43
C GLN A 92 -13.63 -14.01 -15.94
N VAL A 93 -12.47 -14.49 -16.40
CA VAL A 93 -11.19 -13.83 -16.12
C VAL A 93 -11.04 -12.70 -17.14
N ARG A 94 -11.04 -11.46 -16.65
CA ARG A 94 -10.82 -10.27 -17.49
C ARG A 94 -9.33 -10.03 -17.69
N THR A 95 -8.56 -10.10 -16.60
CA THR A 95 -7.12 -9.83 -16.60
C THR A 95 -6.40 -10.82 -15.70
N GLY A 96 -5.24 -11.28 -16.16
CA GLY A 96 -4.33 -12.11 -15.37
C GLY A 96 -4.60 -13.62 -15.47
N PRO A 97 -3.93 -14.43 -14.64
CA PRO A 97 -3.10 -14.03 -13.51
C PRO A 97 -1.82 -13.29 -13.92
N LEU A 98 -1.55 -12.17 -13.25
CA LEU A 98 -0.32 -11.39 -13.39
C LEU A 98 0.58 -11.68 -12.18
N CYS A 99 1.80 -12.13 -12.43
CA CYS A 99 2.77 -12.54 -11.43
C CYS A 99 3.83 -11.45 -11.22
N ALA A 100 4.15 -11.18 -9.96
CA ALA A 100 5.40 -10.55 -9.56
C ALA A 100 5.96 -11.34 -8.36
N GLY A 101 7.13 -11.95 -8.51
CA GLY A 101 7.63 -12.96 -7.57
C GLY A 101 6.63 -14.10 -7.34
N ASP A 102 6.36 -14.43 -6.08
CA ASP A 102 5.38 -15.43 -5.63
C ASP A 102 3.97 -14.86 -5.42
N TRP A 103 3.72 -13.60 -5.80
CA TRP A 103 2.42 -12.94 -5.69
C TRP A 103 1.72 -12.87 -7.03
N GLN A 104 0.40 -12.96 -7.01
CA GLN A 104 -0.42 -12.88 -8.21
C GLN A 104 -1.63 -11.96 -8.04
N PHE A 105 -1.95 -11.25 -9.12
CA PHE A 105 -3.12 -10.38 -9.23
C PHE A 105 -4.00 -10.85 -10.39
N THR A 106 -5.32 -10.92 -10.16
CA THR A 106 -6.30 -11.33 -11.17
C THR A 106 -7.53 -10.42 -11.07
N VAL A 107 -8.09 -10.02 -12.21
CA VAL A 107 -9.37 -9.31 -12.29
C VAL A 107 -10.40 -10.23 -12.92
N LEU A 108 -11.53 -10.36 -12.24
CA LEU A 108 -12.63 -11.21 -12.64
C LEU A 108 -13.88 -10.37 -12.90
N THR A 109 -14.57 -10.65 -13.99
CA THR A 109 -15.91 -10.13 -14.24
C THR A 109 -16.92 -11.14 -13.70
N VAL A 110 -17.76 -10.69 -12.76
CA VAL A 110 -18.78 -11.51 -12.13
C VAL A 110 -20.15 -11.03 -12.64
N THR A 111 -20.95 -11.92 -13.22
CA THR A 111 -22.22 -11.51 -13.85
C THR A 111 -23.18 -10.93 -12.82
N GLY A 112 -23.62 -9.68 -13.03
CA GLY A 112 -24.52 -8.97 -12.12
C GLY A 112 -23.84 -8.27 -10.95
N HIS A 113 -22.50 -8.18 -10.96
CA HIS A 113 -21.71 -7.55 -9.90
C HIS A 113 -20.58 -6.70 -10.49
N GLU A 114 -19.99 -5.88 -9.63
CA GLU A 114 -18.75 -5.13 -9.91
C GLU A 114 -17.59 -6.08 -10.22
N GLU A 115 -16.52 -5.55 -10.83
CA GLU A 115 -15.30 -6.32 -11.06
C GLU A 115 -14.68 -6.77 -9.73
N LEU A 116 -14.36 -8.06 -9.65
CA LEU A 116 -13.72 -8.66 -8.49
C LEU A 116 -12.22 -8.74 -8.74
N GLN A 117 -11.46 -7.93 -7.99
CA GLN A 117 -10.01 -8.00 -7.94
C GLN A 117 -9.59 -9.05 -6.91
N VAL A 118 -8.51 -9.77 -7.19
CA VAL A 118 -8.07 -10.90 -6.37
C VAL A 118 -6.55 -10.88 -6.27
N VAL A 119 -6.05 -10.89 -5.03
CA VAL A 119 -4.62 -11.02 -4.73
C VAL A 119 -4.38 -12.37 -4.07
N THR A 120 -3.52 -13.17 -4.69
CA THR A 120 -3.04 -14.45 -4.13
C THR A 120 -1.53 -14.44 -3.98
N ARG A 121 -1.00 -15.36 -3.17
CA ARG A 121 0.44 -15.58 -3.02
C ARG A 121 0.79 -17.06 -2.89
N GLY A 122 2.06 -17.39 -3.07
CA GLY A 122 2.59 -18.74 -2.96
C GLY A 122 2.62 -19.50 -4.29
N GLU A 123 2.73 -20.82 -4.19
CA GLU A 123 3.04 -21.68 -5.33
C GLU A 123 1.86 -21.82 -6.33
N PRO A 124 2.14 -22.03 -7.63
CA PRO A 124 1.11 -22.12 -8.68
C PRO A 124 0.03 -23.19 -8.44
N GLY A 125 0.42 -24.34 -7.87
CA GLY A 125 -0.48 -25.45 -7.59
C GLY A 125 -1.36 -25.22 -6.37
N SER A 126 -0.91 -24.38 -5.45
CA SER A 126 -1.55 -24.13 -4.15
C SER A 126 -1.43 -22.66 -3.78
N PRO A 127 -1.94 -21.73 -4.62
CA PRO A 127 -1.94 -20.31 -4.25
C PRO A 127 -2.72 -20.17 -2.95
N VAL A 128 -2.49 -19.13 -2.16
CA VAL A 128 -3.20 -18.74 -0.94
C VAL A 128 -3.92 -17.43 -1.20
N LEU A 129 -5.18 -17.29 -0.77
CA LEU A 129 -5.89 -16.03 -0.91
C LEU A 129 -5.36 -15.03 0.12
N VAL A 130 -4.95 -13.86 -0.34
CA VAL A 130 -4.61 -12.73 0.54
C VAL A 130 -5.84 -11.85 0.70
N THR A 131 -6.44 -11.43 -0.41
CA THR A 131 -7.67 -10.63 -0.40
C THR A 131 -8.41 -10.75 -1.73
N ALA A 132 -9.73 -10.54 -1.69
CA ALA A 132 -10.58 -10.42 -2.87
C ALA A 132 -11.67 -9.39 -2.62
N GLY A 133 -11.91 -8.50 -3.58
CA GLY A 133 -12.88 -7.43 -3.46
C GLY A 133 -12.81 -6.46 -4.64
N THR A 134 -13.64 -5.42 -4.59
CA THR A 134 -13.55 -4.29 -5.53
C THR A 134 -12.40 -3.34 -5.16
N ASP A 135 -11.96 -3.37 -3.90
CA ASP A 135 -10.74 -2.77 -3.39
C ASP A 135 -9.90 -3.85 -2.69
N VAL A 136 -8.64 -3.98 -3.09
CA VAL A 136 -7.73 -5.03 -2.60
C VAL A 136 -6.45 -4.45 -1.99
N CYS A 137 -6.36 -3.13 -1.85
CA CYS A 137 -5.22 -2.46 -1.23
C CYS A 137 -5.28 -2.55 0.31
N THR A 138 -5.21 -3.78 0.83
CA THR A 138 -5.12 -4.02 2.27
C THR A 138 -3.73 -3.66 2.81
N ILE A 139 -3.62 -3.54 4.14
CA ILE A 139 -2.33 -3.27 4.81
C ILE A 139 -1.31 -4.37 4.47
N GLU A 140 -1.72 -5.64 4.43
CA GLU A 140 -0.83 -6.76 4.05
C GLU A 140 -0.32 -6.59 2.62
N VAL A 141 -1.20 -6.26 1.66
CA VAL A 141 -0.81 -6.04 0.26
C VAL A 141 0.16 -4.86 0.16
N ARG A 142 -0.11 -3.74 0.83
CA ARG A 142 0.76 -2.56 0.80
C ARG A 142 2.14 -2.83 1.42
N ALA A 143 2.18 -3.58 2.51
CA ALA A 143 3.39 -3.82 3.28
C ALA A 143 4.26 -4.95 2.72
N ALA A 144 3.65 -6.04 2.22
CA ALA A 144 4.35 -7.28 1.90
C ALA A 144 4.40 -7.60 0.41
N SER A 145 3.51 -7.06 -0.42
CA SER A 145 3.50 -7.42 -1.85
C SER A 145 4.61 -6.69 -2.64
N PRO A 146 5.13 -7.32 -3.72
CA PRO A 146 6.10 -6.69 -4.59
C PRO A 146 5.55 -5.43 -5.27
N ALA A 147 6.44 -4.55 -5.72
CA ALA A 147 6.05 -3.27 -6.32
C ALA A 147 5.05 -3.43 -7.47
N GLY A 148 5.23 -4.44 -8.33
CA GLY A 148 4.33 -4.72 -9.44
C GLY A 148 2.90 -5.07 -9.01
N ILE A 149 2.73 -5.74 -7.86
CA ILE A 149 1.40 -6.07 -7.31
C ILE A 149 0.80 -4.87 -6.60
N ARG A 150 1.60 -4.10 -5.84
CA ARG A 150 1.13 -2.86 -5.22
C ARG A 150 0.63 -1.87 -6.26
N ALA A 151 1.34 -1.72 -7.38
CA ALA A 151 0.91 -0.85 -8.47
C ALA A 151 -0.48 -1.24 -9.00
N LEU A 152 -0.73 -2.54 -9.19
CA LEU A 152 -2.02 -3.03 -9.65
C LEU A 152 -3.12 -2.95 -8.60
N ALA A 153 -2.80 -3.22 -7.33
CA ALA A 153 -3.79 -3.36 -6.27
C ALA A 153 -4.11 -2.05 -5.54
N CYS A 154 -3.19 -1.09 -5.54
CA CYS A 154 -3.28 0.15 -4.76
C CYS A 154 -3.29 1.42 -5.59
N ASP A 155 -2.65 1.44 -6.77
CA ASP A 155 -2.55 2.63 -7.60
C ASP A 155 -3.61 2.65 -8.73
N ALA A 156 -4.07 1.48 -9.16
CA ALA A 156 -5.34 1.38 -9.87
C ALA A 156 -6.45 1.61 -8.84
N GLY A 157 -7.08 2.78 -8.86
CA GLY A 157 -8.23 3.08 -8.01
C GLY A 157 -9.35 2.02 -8.14
N PRO A 158 -10.40 2.08 -7.30
CA PRO A 158 -11.54 1.17 -7.41
C PRO A 158 -11.98 1.14 -8.86
N ALA A 159 -12.16 -0.07 -9.42
CA ALA A 159 -12.24 -0.39 -10.85
C ALA A 159 -13.17 0.53 -11.67
N ASN A 160 -12.74 1.76 -11.88
CA ASN A 160 -13.31 2.67 -12.84
C ASN A 160 -12.74 2.22 -14.16
N GLY A 161 -13.56 1.50 -14.93
CA GLY A 161 -13.24 1.17 -16.31
C GLY A 161 -12.82 2.43 -17.08
N PRO A 162 -12.04 2.30 -18.17
CA PRO A 162 -11.73 3.44 -19.02
C PRO A 162 -13.05 4.04 -19.51
N GLY A 163 -13.38 5.21 -18.95
CA GLY A 163 -14.51 6.04 -19.32
C GLY A 163 -13.98 7.30 -19.99
N ALA A 164 -14.49 7.54 -21.20
CA ALA A 164 -14.23 8.63 -22.15
C ALA A 164 -12.96 8.48 -23.01
#